data_AF-A0A2D5YN37-F1
#
_entry.id   AF-A0A2D5YN37-F1
#
_cell.length_a   1.000
_cell.length_b   1.000
_cell.length_c   1.000
_cell.angle_alpha   90.00
_cell.angle_beta   90.00
_cell.angle_gamma   90.00
#
_symmetry.space_group_name_H-M   'P 1'
#
loop_
_entity.id
_entity.type
_entity.pdbx_description
1 polymer ?
#
loop_
_entity_poly.entity_id
_entity_poly.type
_entity_poly.pdbx_seq_one_letter_code
_entity_poly.pdbx_strand_id
1 'polypeptide(L)'
;MNAEIKTQDVLFVLYSFDSNKEMMRFIDLAYSTKGVLDFSHVEIEEDLTQVYEQEGRVGPFETEEELLQFSYELCEKAKLESICLCDVDAVNQSLKDAGNVNKLNDHLLEHGDILTDPDRKKKGLFSNIF
;
A
#
# COMPACT_ATOMS: atom_id res chain seq x y z
N MET A 1 -21.55 -9.46 -8.71
CA MET A 1 -21.14 -9.86 -7.34
C MET A 1 -19.80 -9.21 -7.10
N ASN A 2 -19.74 -8.21 -6.22
CA ASN A 2 -18.46 -7.66 -5.77
C ASN A 2 -17.81 -8.73 -4.89
N ALA A 3 -16.60 -9.16 -5.24
CA ALA A 3 -15.84 -10.07 -4.39
C ALA A 3 -15.59 -9.36 -3.06
N GLU A 4 -15.95 -10.00 -1.96
CA GLU A 4 -15.66 -9.51 -0.61
C GLU A 4 -14.13 -9.57 -0.43
N ILE A 5 -13.51 -8.39 -0.30
CA ILE A 5 -12.06 -8.29 -0.15
C ILE A 5 -11.70 -8.77 1.24
N LYS A 6 -10.92 -9.84 1.33
CA LYS A 6 -10.45 -10.37 2.61
C LYS A 6 -9.18 -9.64 3.02
N THR A 7 -9.11 -9.14 4.25
CA THR A 7 -7.98 -8.41 4.82
C THR A 7 -6.62 -9.12 4.65
N GLN A 8 -6.62 -10.45 4.62
CA GLN A 8 -5.41 -11.26 4.44
C GLN A 8 -4.77 -11.12 3.05
N ASP A 9 -5.56 -10.71 2.05
CA ASP A 9 -5.18 -10.61 0.65
C ASP A 9 -4.90 -9.16 0.25
N VAL A 10 -4.84 -8.24 1.22
CA VAL A 10 -4.59 -6.81 1.03
C VAL A 10 -3.23 -6.41 1.58
N LEU A 11 -2.49 -5.64 0.79
CA LEU A 11 -1.33 -4.90 1.25
C LEU A 11 -1.76 -3.51 1.74
N PHE A 12 -1.46 -3.14 2.97
CA PHE A 12 -1.64 -1.78 3.46
C PHE A 12 -0.36 -0.99 3.20
N VAL A 13 -0.48 0.14 2.50
CA VAL A 13 0.63 1.05 2.23
C VAL A 13 0.28 2.40 2.83
N LEU A 14 1.02 2.76 3.87
CA LEU A 14 0.88 4.00 4.61
C LEU A 14 1.85 5.00 4.03
N TYR A 15 1.32 6.14 3.60
CA TYR A 15 2.11 7.17 2.96
C TYR A 15 1.81 8.55 3.53
N SER A 16 2.81 9.42 3.45
CA SER A 16 2.73 10.83 3.81
C SER A 16 3.07 11.71 2.60
N PHE A 17 2.61 12.96 2.63
CA PHE A 17 2.92 13.96 1.60
C PHE A 17 3.32 15.28 2.27
N ASP A 18 4.35 15.95 1.75
CA ASP A 18 4.76 17.28 2.23
C ASP A 18 4.03 18.38 1.45
N SER A 19 3.02 18.98 2.06
CA SER A 19 2.24 20.05 1.46
C SER A 19 2.95 21.42 1.43
N ASN A 20 4.08 21.57 2.13
CA ASN A 20 4.73 22.88 2.32
C ASN A 20 5.88 23.16 1.35
N LYS A 21 6.34 22.18 0.56
CA LYS A 21 7.64 22.24 -0.14
C LYS A 21 7.67 21.82 -1.62
N GLU A 22 6.56 21.90 -2.34
CA GLU A 22 6.39 21.30 -3.68
C GLU A 22 6.28 19.76 -3.55
N MET A 23 5.04 19.26 -3.63
CA MET A 23 4.59 17.98 -3.07
C MET A 23 5.40 16.76 -3.50
N MET A 24 6.03 16.13 -2.52
CA MET A 24 6.61 14.79 -2.62
C MET A 24 5.84 13.84 -1.69
N ARG A 25 5.58 12.62 -2.17
CA ARG A 25 4.96 11.54 -1.37
C ARG A 25 6.03 10.57 -0.90
N PHE A 26 5.84 9.97 0.27
CA PHE A 26 6.74 8.97 0.84
C PHE A 26 5.93 7.83 1.42
N ILE A 27 6.37 6.59 1.22
CA ILE A 27 5.83 5.44 1.93
C ILE A 27 6.57 5.32 3.25
N ASP A 28 5.84 5.43 4.36
CA ASP A 28 6.36 5.27 5.72
C ASP A 28 6.38 3.79 6.15
N LEU A 29 5.37 3.02 5.75
CA LEU A 29 5.24 1.63 6.15
C LEU A 29 4.38 0.87 5.14
N ALA A 30 4.77 -0.37 4.84
CA ALA A 30 3.91 -1.32 4.17
C ALA A 30 3.78 -2.60 5.00
N TYR A 31 2.55 -3.09 5.19
CA TYR A 31 2.32 -4.32 5.94
C TYR A 31 1.07 -5.08 5.50
N SER A 32 1.02 -6.36 5.85
CA SER A 32 -0.16 -7.21 5.68
C SER A 32 -0.41 -8.01 6.97
N THR A 33 -1.39 -8.90 6.95
CA THR A 33 -1.59 -9.88 8.04
C THR A 33 -0.36 -10.77 8.31
N LYS A 34 0.55 -10.90 7.33
CA LYS A 34 1.82 -11.64 7.47
C LYS A 34 2.91 -10.84 8.16
N GLY A 35 2.67 -9.56 8.44
CA GLY A 35 3.62 -8.64 9.07
C GLY A 35 4.07 -7.51 8.14
N VAL A 36 5.06 -6.75 8.62
CA VAL A 36 5.71 -5.65 7.90
C VAL A 36 6.50 -6.18 6.71
N LEU A 37 6.47 -5.48 5.58
CA LEU A 37 7.28 -5.80 4.41
C LEU A 37 8.73 -5.32 4.58
N ASP A 38 9.67 -6.14 4.13
CA ASP A 38 11.07 -5.78 4.03
C ASP A 38 11.38 -5.23 2.63
N PHE A 39 11.63 -3.92 2.56
CA PHE A 39 11.96 -3.22 1.33
C PHE A 39 13.32 -3.62 0.73
N SER A 40 14.22 -4.24 1.50
CA SER A 40 15.53 -4.70 1.00
C SER A 40 15.43 -5.78 -0.08
N HIS A 41 14.29 -6.46 -0.16
CA HIS A 41 14.00 -7.47 -1.18
C HIS A 41 13.23 -6.92 -2.39
N VAL A 42 12.92 -5.63 -2.37
CA VAL A 42 12.32 -4.92 -3.50
C VAL A 42 13.47 -4.25 -4.25
N GLU A 43 13.57 -4.52 -5.56
CA GLU A 43 14.44 -3.72 -6.42
C GLU A 43 13.83 -2.33 -6.50
N ILE A 44 14.36 -1.41 -5.70
CA ILE A 44 13.97 0.00 -5.68
C ILE A 44 15.05 0.75 -6.45
N GLU A 45 14.65 1.65 -7.33
CA GLU A 45 15.60 2.49 -8.06
C GLU A 45 16.52 3.25 -7.09
N GLU A 46 17.81 3.33 -7.43
CA GLU A 46 18.84 3.89 -6.53
C GLU A 46 18.56 5.36 -6.13
N ASP A 47 17.77 6.09 -6.91
CA ASP A 47 17.36 7.47 -6.63
C ASP A 47 16.19 7.58 -5.64
N LEU A 48 15.30 6.58 -5.61
CA LEU A 48 14.20 6.45 -4.65
C LEU A 48 14.64 5.83 -3.30
N THR A 49 15.78 5.15 -3.27
CA THR A 49 16.40 4.58 -2.05
C THR A 49 17.28 5.56 -1.29
N GLN A 50 17.77 6.60 -1.98
CA GLN A 50 18.92 7.38 -1.51
C GLN A 50 18.63 8.37 -0.37
N VAL A 51 17.38 8.73 -0.10
CA VAL A 51 17.11 9.75 0.92
C VAL A 51 16.91 9.14 2.32
N TYR A 52 16.60 7.85 2.46
CA TYR A 52 15.98 7.35 3.71
C TYR A 52 16.37 5.97 4.27
N GLU A 53 17.51 5.36 3.90
CA GLU A 53 18.05 4.26 4.74
C GLU A 53 18.19 4.67 6.24
N GLN A 54 18.23 5.98 6.53
CA GLN A 54 18.34 6.54 7.88
C GLN A 54 17.01 6.86 8.58
N GLU A 55 15.85 6.98 7.90
CA GLU A 55 14.54 7.18 8.58
C GLU A 55 13.41 6.23 8.13
N GLY A 56 13.72 5.17 7.37
CA GLY A 56 12.80 4.05 7.14
C GLY A 56 11.65 4.34 6.17
N ARG A 57 11.82 5.30 5.25
CA ARG A 57 10.83 5.67 4.23
C ARG A 57 11.29 5.30 2.82
N VAL A 58 10.35 5.16 1.89
CA VAL A 58 10.61 4.99 0.45
C VAL A 58 10.04 6.18 -0.33
N GLY A 59 10.81 6.73 -1.27
CA GLY A 59 10.47 7.93 -2.05
C GLY A 59 11.64 8.92 -2.11
N PRO A 60 11.43 10.16 -2.60
CA PRO A 60 10.15 10.80 -2.91
C PRO A 60 9.47 10.29 -4.19
N PHE A 61 8.13 10.26 -4.20
CA PHE A 61 7.33 10.15 -5.42
C PHE A 61 6.77 11.53 -5.77
N GLU A 62 7.09 12.03 -6.96
CA GLU A 62 6.67 13.36 -7.43
C GLU A 62 5.17 13.36 -7.77
N THR A 63 4.69 12.25 -8.35
CA THR A 63 3.31 12.12 -8.80
C THR A 63 2.53 11.04 -8.02
N GLU A 64 1.20 11.14 -8.06
CA GLU A 64 0.34 10.09 -7.50
C GLU A 64 0.46 8.81 -8.34
N GLU A 65 0.67 8.96 -9.65
CA GLU A 65 0.88 7.86 -10.58
C GLU A 65 2.13 7.04 -10.23
N GLU A 66 3.25 7.69 -9.89
CA GLU A 66 4.47 7.01 -9.42
C GLU A 66 4.24 6.23 -8.12
N LEU A 67 3.58 6.86 -7.13
CA LEU A 67 3.23 6.18 -5.88
C LEU A 67 2.36 4.96 -6.15
N LEU A 68 1.34 5.09 -7.01
CA LEU A 68 0.43 4.01 -7.39
C LEU A 68 1.17 2.88 -8.09
N GLN A 69 2.03 3.19 -9.06
CA GLN A 69 2.80 2.22 -9.81
C GLN A 69 3.69 1.39 -8.88
N PHE A 70 4.47 2.06 -8.01
CA PHE A 70 5.32 1.39 -7.03
C PHE A 70 4.52 0.53 -6.05
N SER A 71 3.39 1.04 -5.60
CA SER A 71 2.44 0.37 -4.72
C SER A 71 1.92 -0.95 -5.33
N TYR A 72 1.60 -0.96 -6.62
CA TYR A 72 1.21 -2.21 -7.32
C TYR A 72 2.37 -3.21 -7.41
N GLU A 73 3.58 -2.76 -7.70
CA GLU A 73 4.76 -3.62 -7.76
C GLU A 73 5.07 -4.28 -6.41
N LEU A 74 4.94 -3.53 -5.31
CA LEU A 74 5.02 -4.06 -3.96
C LEU A 74 3.96 -5.13 -3.70
N CYS A 75 2.71 -4.85 -4.07
CA CYS A 75 1.60 -5.78 -3.93
C CYS A 75 1.85 -7.08 -4.73
N GLU A 76 2.42 -6.96 -5.93
CA GLU A 76 2.78 -8.11 -6.76
C GLU A 76 3.87 -8.96 -6.10
N LYS A 77 4.96 -8.34 -5.65
CA LYS A 77 6.08 -9.02 -4.97
C LYS A 77 5.63 -9.69 -3.66
N ALA A 78 4.74 -9.05 -2.91
CA ALA A 78 4.15 -9.59 -1.68
C ALA A 78 3.11 -10.71 -1.92
N LYS A 79 2.73 -10.95 -3.19
CA LYS A 79 1.71 -11.93 -3.60
C LYS A 79 0.35 -11.67 -2.93
N LEU A 80 -0.05 -10.40 -2.87
CA LEU A 80 -1.35 -9.95 -2.38
C LEU A 80 -2.25 -9.56 -3.55
N GLU A 81 -3.56 -9.63 -3.39
CA GLU A 81 -4.53 -9.42 -4.48
C GLU A 81 -4.89 -7.95 -4.69
N SER A 82 -4.84 -7.15 -3.62
CA SER A 82 -5.20 -5.74 -3.64
C SER A 82 -4.26 -4.95 -2.76
N ILE A 83 -4.21 -3.65 -3.00
CA ILE A 83 -3.52 -2.68 -2.16
C ILE A 83 -4.54 -1.73 -1.57
N CYS A 84 -4.32 -1.31 -0.33
CA CYS A 84 -5.04 -0.27 0.35
C CYS A 84 -4.04 0.85 0.65
N LEU A 85 -4.20 1.99 -0.04
CA LEU A 85 -3.41 3.18 0.20
C LEU A 85 -4.05 3.99 1.32
N CYS A 86 -3.26 4.28 2.35
CA CYS A 86 -3.72 5.00 3.53
C CYS A 86 -2.86 6.24 3.72
N ASP A 87 -3.45 7.42 3.49
CA ASP A 87 -2.82 8.68 3.84
C ASP A 87 -2.90 8.95 5.35
N VAL A 88 -2.31 10.06 5.77
CA VAL A 88 -2.30 10.48 7.17
C VAL A 88 -3.70 10.67 7.76
N ASP A 89 -4.68 11.09 6.95
CA ASP A 89 -6.05 11.35 7.41
C ASP A 89 -6.81 10.03 7.62
N ALA A 90 -6.68 9.08 6.70
CA ALA A 90 -7.23 7.73 6.83
C ALA A 90 -6.64 7.00 8.05
N VAL A 91 -5.33 7.13 8.27
CA VAL A 91 -4.65 6.55 9.44
C VAL A 91 -5.12 7.21 10.73
N ASN A 92 -5.16 8.55 10.79
CA ASN A 92 -5.60 9.27 11.97
C ASN A 92 -7.07 8.98 12.32
N GLN A 93 -7.93 8.83 11.32
CA GLN A 93 -9.32 8.45 11.53
C GLN A 93 -9.41 7.02 12.07
N SER A 94 -8.71 6.08 11.43
CA SER A 94 -8.68 4.68 11.85
C SER A 94 -8.14 4.50 13.27
N LEU A 95 -7.13 5.26 13.69
CA LEU A 95 -6.56 5.22 15.04
C LEU A 95 -7.52 5.75 16.13
N LYS A 96 -8.39 6.72 15.81
CA LYS A 96 -9.40 7.21 16.76
C LYS A 96 -10.44 6.14 17.08
N ASP A 97 -10.76 5.32 16.09
CA ASP A 97 -11.86 4.36 16.15
C ASP A 97 -11.39 2.94 16.55
N ALA A 98 -10.12 2.62 16.30
CA ALA A 98 -9.54 1.30 16.55
C ALA A 98 -9.17 1.08 18.02
N GLY A 99 -10.05 0.37 18.76
CA GLY A 99 -9.75 -0.12 20.11
C GLY A 99 -8.77 -1.30 20.19
N ASN A 100 -8.32 -1.87 19.06
CA ASN A 100 -7.29 -2.91 18.95
C ASN A 100 -6.78 -3.07 17.50
N VAL A 101 -5.71 -3.86 17.32
CA VAL A 101 -5.02 -4.07 16.02
C VAL A 101 -5.93 -4.70 14.95
N ASN A 102 -6.83 -5.62 15.31
CA ASN A 102 -7.72 -6.24 14.32
C ASN A 102 -8.69 -5.20 13.76
N LYS A 103 -9.28 -4.37 14.64
CA LYS A 103 -10.17 -3.28 14.24
C LYS A 103 -9.44 -2.20 13.44
N LEU A 104 -8.16 -1.98 13.71
CA LEU A 104 -7.37 -1.03 12.94
C LEU A 104 -7.33 -1.40 11.46
N ASN A 105 -7.10 -2.67 11.13
CA ASN A 105 -7.07 -3.12 9.75
C ASN A 105 -8.44 -3.00 9.07
N ASP A 106 -9.52 -3.32 9.78
CA ASP A 106 -10.89 -3.14 9.25
C ASP A 106 -11.17 -1.65 8.97
N HIS A 107 -10.80 -0.76 9.89
CA HIS A 107 -10.97 0.68 9.69
C HIS A 107 -10.09 1.24 8.58
N LEU A 108 -8.86 0.74 8.41
CA LEU A 108 -8.00 1.15 7.30
C LEU A 108 -8.59 0.72 5.95
N LEU A 109 -9.23 -0.47 5.87
CA LEU A 109 -9.97 -0.87 4.66
C LEU A 109 -11.19 0.03 4.40
N GLU A 110 -11.86 0.51 5.45
CA GLU A 110 -13.02 1.39 5.30
C GLU A 110 -12.66 2.81 4.85
N HIS A 111 -11.49 3.32 5.25
CA HIS A 111 -11.09 4.72 5.05
C HIS A 111 -9.96 4.93 4.04
N GLY A 112 -9.22 3.88 3.70
CA GLY A 112 -8.15 3.91 2.69
C GLY A 112 -8.66 3.60 1.29
N ASP A 113 -7.87 3.97 0.28
CA ASP A 113 -8.18 3.72 -1.11
C ASP A 113 -7.80 2.29 -1.49
N ILE A 114 -8.81 1.42 -1.65
CA ILE A 114 -8.59 0.04 -2.08
C ILE A 114 -8.53 -0.04 -3.60
N LEU A 115 -7.41 -0.54 -4.09
CA LEU A 115 -7.11 -0.72 -5.49
C LEU A 115 -6.85 -2.20 -5.77
N THR A 116 -7.59 -2.75 -6.72
CA THR A 116 -7.34 -4.11 -7.23
C THR A 116 -6.66 -3.98 -8.58
N ASP A 117 -5.50 -4.63 -8.73
CA ASP A 117 -4.78 -4.66 -10.00
C ASP A 117 -5.71 -5.15 -11.14
N PRO A 118 -5.96 -4.33 -12.18
CA PRO A 118 -6.85 -4.68 -13.28
C PRO A 118 -6.36 -5.87 -14.12
N ASP A 119 -5.04 -6.11 -14.18
CA ASP A 119 -4.47 -7.24 -14.95
C ASP A 119 -4.56 -8.56 -14.19
N ARG A 120 -4.58 -8.54 -12.85
CA ARG A 120 -4.93 -9.71 -12.03
C ARG A 120 -6.40 -10.10 -12.13
N LYS A 121 -7.32 -9.13 -12.23
CA LYS A 121 -8.74 -9.43 -12.52
C LYS A 121 -8.91 -10.22 -13.81
N LYS A 122 -8.12 -9.93 -14.84
CA LYS A 122 -8.12 -10.71 -16.10
C LYS A 122 -7.53 -12.10 -15.90
N LYS A 123 -6.36 -12.23 -15.26
CA LYS A 123 -5.73 -13.56 -15.04
C LYS A 123 -6.60 -14.52 -14.21
N GLY A 124 -7.31 -14.04 -13.18
CA GLY A 124 -8.22 -14.86 -12.37
C GLY A 124 -9.51 -15.29 -13.08
N LEU A 125 -9.94 -14.57 -14.12
CA LEU A 125 -11.08 -14.96 -14.95
C LEU A 125 -10.72 -15.99 -16.02
N PHE A 126 -9.45 -16.07 -16.44
CA PHE A 126 -8.98 -17.03 -17.44
C PHE A 126 -8.33 -18.30 -16.84
N SER A 127 -8.07 -18.35 -15.53
CA SER A 127 -7.47 -19.54 -14.88
C SER A 127 -8.43 -20.72 -14.66
N ASN A 128 -9.70 -20.61 -15.08
CA ASN A 128 -10.68 -21.70 -15.00
C ASN A 128 -11.05 -22.31 -16.36
N ILE A 129 -10.29 -22.02 -17.42
CA ILE A 129 -10.58 -22.58 -18.75
C ILE A 129 -9.28 -22.95 -19.48
N PHE A 130 -8.34 -23.68 -18.86
CA PHE A 130 -7.37 -24.56 -19.54
C PHE A 130 -6.82 -25.61 -18.57
#